data_AF-A0A1X0NIR5-F1
#
_entry.id   AF-A0A1X0NIR5-F1
#
_cell.length_a   1.000
_cell.length_b   1.000
_cell.length_c   1.000
_cell.angle_alpha   90.00
_cell.angle_beta   90.00
_cell.angle_gamma   90.00
#
_symmetry.space_group_name_H-M   'P 1'
#
loop_
_entity.id
_entity.type
_entity.pdbx_description
1 polymer ?
#
loop_
_entity_poly.entity_id
_entity_poly.type
_entity_poly.pdbx_seq_one_letter_code
_entity_poly.pdbx_strand_id
1 'polypeptide(L)'
;MSTESELQAKYDAAVKRYEAAAQAETAAKKERDEKEAWVRKTQKGTKQYCLAWAEKHRAEIAFTEKVEQRRDAEYKRDLCYVDCMKYRHGADSKETQIAQHRAELAHTMEFVHSNSSPYWIKWDKLNYKAWLVWSQLRAEGYVKIADDLIRAREVFCDRIKEESNGKTFRNARNAALSALNKWERENDRVAWDKAKPEYDAALAKWNEFKPNGDQYAEELEVEICELVKNSLTVYAILSKCKSSALNDLDRKSQTIDDLNDQLDQKDEQIAALNNKLHQKSQENKENRTWIGPLMHTNHSLNNSLCKQVEEFDTFQHLILGEESQNWLEGKTSS
;
A
#
# COMPACT_ATOMS: atom_id res chain seq x y z
N MET A 1 9.81 -51.92 -31.12
CA MET A 1 10.57 -50.86 -31.80
C MET A 1 9.57 -49.90 -32.40
N SER A 2 9.74 -48.58 -32.27
CA SER A 2 8.85 -47.62 -32.94
C SER A 2 9.08 -47.66 -34.45
N THR A 3 8.01 -47.49 -35.21
CA THR A 3 8.07 -47.36 -36.67
C THR A 3 8.52 -45.96 -37.10
N GLU A 4 8.99 -45.81 -38.34
CA GLU A 4 9.36 -44.49 -38.88
C GLU A 4 8.22 -43.46 -38.79
N SER A 5 6.99 -43.91 -39.10
CA SER A 5 5.80 -43.07 -39.05
C SER A 5 5.48 -42.58 -37.64
N GLU A 6 5.67 -43.44 -36.62
CA GLU A 6 5.52 -43.04 -35.21
C GLU A 6 6.56 -41.99 -34.78
N LEU A 7 7.82 -42.16 -35.20
CA LEU A 7 8.89 -41.20 -34.88
C LEU A 7 8.65 -39.86 -35.56
N GLN A 8 8.27 -39.86 -36.84
CA GLN A 8 7.90 -38.64 -37.56
C GLN A 8 6.71 -37.95 -36.89
N ALA A 9 5.65 -38.68 -36.52
CA ALA A 9 4.50 -38.11 -35.83
C ALA A 9 4.87 -37.48 -34.47
N LYS A 10 5.79 -38.09 -33.71
CA LYS A 10 6.32 -37.53 -32.46
C LYS A 10 7.09 -36.23 -32.71
N TYR A 11 7.95 -36.20 -33.73
CA TYR A 11 8.68 -35.01 -34.13
C TYR A 11 7.73 -33.88 -34.57
N ASP A 12 6.77 -34.16 -35.44
CA ASP A 12 5.78 -33.18 -35.92
C ASP A 12 4.97 -32.60 -34.76
N ALA A 13 4.59 -33.42 -33.78
CA ALA A 13 3.93 -32.96 -32.57
C ALA A 13 4.84 -32.06 -31.71
N ALA A 14 6.14 -32.37 -31.62
CA ALA A 14 7.10 -31.53 -30.91
C ALA A 14 7.35 -30.19 -31.63
N VAL A 15 7.41 -30.18 -32.96
CA VAL A 15 7.47 -28.95 -33.77
C VAL A 15 6.28 -28.05 -33.49
N LYS A 16 5.04 -28.57 -33.52
CA LYS A 16 3.83 -27.79 -33.21
C LYS A 16 3.87 -27.17 -31.81
N ARG A 17 4.36 -27.91 -30.81
CA ARG A 17 4.53 -27.38 -29.43
C ARG A 17 5.57 -26.26 -29.38
N TYR A 18 6.68 -26.42 -30.07
CA TYR A 18 7.71 -25.39 -30.17
C TYR A 18 7.18 -24.11 -30.83
N GLU A 19 6.43 -24.24 -31.94
CA GLU A 19 5.80 -23.10 -32.62
C GLU A 19 4.80 -22.38 -31.72
N ALA A 20 3.95 -23.12 -31.00
CA ALA A 20 3.03 -22.55 -30.02
C ALA A 20 3.76 -21.81 -28.89
N ALA A 21 4.85 -22.38 -28.36
CA ALA A 21 5.67 -21.74 -27.35
C ALA A 21 6.36 -20.46 -27.88
N ALA A 22 6.80 -20.45 -29.14
CA ALA A 22 7.39 -19.27 -29.78
C ALA A 22 6.37 -18.15 -29.99
N GLN A 23 5.13 -18.48 -30.34
CA GLN A 23 4.03 -17.52 -30.39
C GLN A 23 3.73 -16.95 -28.99
N ALA A 24 3.70 -17.80 -27.96
CA ALA A 24 3.50 -17.35 -26.57
C ALA A 24 4.62 -16.42 -26.08
N GLU A 25 5.89 -16.72 -26.39
CA GLU A 25 7.02 -15.83 -26.10
C GLU A 25 6.85 -14.47 -26.80
N THR A 26 6.45 -14.48 -28.07
CA THR A 26 6.24 -13.24 -28.85
C THR A 26 5.14 -12.38 -28.25
N ALA A 27 4.03 -12.99 -27.82
CA ALA A 27 2.95 -12.30 -27.14
C ALA A 27 3.40 -11.70 -25.79
N ALA A 28 4.12 -12.47 -24.97
CA ALA A 28 4.65 -11.99 -23.70
C ALA A 28 5.68 -10.85 -23.88
N LYS A 29 6.49 -10.92 -24.94
CA LYS A 29 7.41 -9.84 -25.31
C LYS A 29 6.66 -8.54 -25.63
N LYS A 30 5.58 -8.63 -26.41
CA LYS A 30 4.74 -7.47 -26.73
C LYS A 30 4.15 -6.85 -25.47
N GLU A 31 3.61 -7.67 -24.55
CA GLU A 31 3.08 -7.19 -23.27
C GLU A 31 4.17 -6.49 -22.45
N ARG A 32 5.36 -7.08 -22.32
CA ARG A 32 6.50 -6.48 -21.65
C ARG A 32 6.86 -5.11 -22.25
N ASP A 33 6.93 -5.03 -23.58
CA ASP A 33 7.28 -3.78 -24.28
C ASP A 33 6.20 -2.70 -24.09
N GLU A 34 4.92 -3.09 -24.01
CA GLU A 34 3.80 -2.18 -23.64
C GLU A 34 3.92 -1.67 -22.21
N LYS A 35 4.27 -2.53 -21.24
CA LYS A 35 4.52 -2.10 -19.85
C LYS A 35 5.73 -1.16 -19.77
N GLU A 36 6.80 -1.44 -20.52
CA GLU A 36 7.95 -0.54 -20.58
C GLU A 36 7.58 0.83 -21.17
N ALA A 37 6.78 0.86 -22.24
CA ALA A 37 6.28 2.11 -22.80
C ALA A 37 5.41 2.89 -21.78
N TRP A 38 4.66 2.19 -20.92
CA TRP A 38 3.90 2.83 -19.85
C TRP A 38 4.81 3.44 -18.77
N VAL A 39 5.84 2.72 -18.32
CA VAL A 39 6.85 3.25 -17.38
C VAL A 39 7.43 4.57 -17.90
N ARG A 40 7.81 4.62 -19.18
CA ARG A 40 8.38 5.82 -19.83
C ARG A 40 7.45 7.03 -19.83
N LYS A 41 6.12 6.81 -19.78
CA LYS A 41 5.10 7.89 -19.72
C LYS A 41 4.85 8.39 -18.31
N THR A 42 5.20 7.61 -17.29
CA THR A 42 4.97 7.99 -15.88
C THR A 42 6.07 8.90 -15.34
N GLN A 43 5.71 9.85 -14.49
CA GLN A 43 6.66 10.81 -13.93
C GLN A 43 7.54 10.14 -12.86
N LYS A 44 8.87 10.16 -13.07
CA LYS A 44 9.85 9.59 -12.14
C LYS A 44 9.68 10.15 -10.71
N GLY A 45 9.82 9.27 -9.72
CA GLY A 45 9.73 9.63 -8.30
C GLY A 45 8.32 9.62 -7.72
N THR A 46 7.28 9.40 -8.54
CA THR A 46 5.91 9.26 -8.05
C THR A 46 5.60 7.82 -7.61
N LYS A 47 4.58 7.65 -6.75
CA LYS A 47 4.03 6.32 -6.41
C LYS A 47 3.61 5.57 -7.68
N GLN A 48 2.98 6.27 -8.63
CA GLN A 48 2.53 5.69 -9.90
C GLN A 48 3.70 5.17 -10.76
N TYR A 49 4.84 5.87 -10.76
CA TYR A 49 6.05 5.41 -11.45
C TYR A 49 6.60 4.11 -10.85
N CYS A 50 6.59 3.99 -9.52
CA CYS A 50 7.01 2.76 -8.85
C CYS A 50 6.05 1.59 -9.17
N LEU A 51 4.73 1.84 -9.18
CA LEU A 51 3.75 0.83 -9.60
C LEU A 51 3.91 0.43 -11.07
N ALA A 52 4.23 1.37 -11.96
CA ALA A 52 4.49 1.07 -13.36
C ALA A 52 5.71 0.17 -13.54
N TRP A 53 6.79 0.43 -12.79
CA TRP A 53 7.97 -0.46 -12.76
C TRP A 53 7.63 -1.85 -12.22
N ALA A 54 6.82 -1.95 -11.16
CA ALA A 54 6.36 -3.23 -10.65
C ALA A 54 5.62 -4.05 -11.72
N GLU A 55 4.69 -3.45 -12.46
CA GLU A 55 4.00 -4.14 -13.56
C GLU A 55 4.96 -4.54 -14.70
N LYS A 56 5.95 -3.70 -15.02
CA LYS A 56 6.98 -4.03 -16.01
C LYS A 56 7.80 -5.25 -15.58
N HIS A 57 8.27 -5.30 -14.33
CA HIS A 57 9.05 -6.42 -13.83
C HIS A 57 8.21 -7.70 -13.74
N ARG A 58 6.91 -7.60 -13.41
CA ARG A 58 5.99 -8.75 -13.50
C ARG A 58 5.89 -9.28 -14.94
N ALA A 59 5.79 -8.40 -15.93
CA ALA A 59 5.79 -8.79 -17.33
C ALA A 59 7.15 -9.36 -17.79
N GLU A 60 8.28 -8.88 -17.25
CA GLU A 60 9.60 -9.47 -17.48
C GLU A 60 9.70 -10.90 -16.93
N ILE A 61 9.19 -11.18 -15.73
CA ILE A 61 9.13 -12.54 -15.17
C ILE A 61 8.31 -13.46 -16.09
N ALA A 62 7.10 -13.03 -16.49
CA ALA A 62 6.23 -13.79 -17.38
C ALA A 62 6.87 -14.05 -18.76
N PHE A 63 7.55 -13.04 -19.31
CA PHE A 63 8.32 -13.20 -20.54
C PHE A 63 9.42 -14.25 -20.39
N THR A 64 10.21 -14.18 -19.31
CA THR A 64 11.27 -15.15 -19.02
C THR A 64 10.74 -16.58 -18.86
N GLU A 65 9.57 -16.77 -18.25
CA GLU A 65 8.88 -18.07 -18.21
C GLU A 65 8.51 -18.59 -19.61
N LYS A 66 8.06 -17.71 -20.51
CA LYS A 66 7.76 -18.12 -21.89
C LYS A 66 9.01 -18.47 -22.69
N VAL A 67 10.11 -17.74 -22.48
CA VAL A 67 11.41 -18.10 -23.07
C VAL A 67 11.83 -19.49 -22.62
N GLU A 68 11.74 -19.79 -21.33
CA GLU A 68 12.03 -21.12 -20.76
C GLU A 68 11.19 -22.21 -21.43
N GLN A 69 9.86 -22.01 -21.49
CA GLN A 69 8.94 -22.95 -22.14
C GLN A 69 9.30 -23.21 -23.60
N ARG A 70 9.70 -22.17 -24.35
CA ARG A 70 10.15 -22.35 -25.73
C ARG A 70 11.45 -23.15 -25.80
N ARG A 71 12.41 -22.89 -24.92
CA ARG A 71 13.68 -23.65 -24.89
C ARG A 71 13.46 -25.12 -24.54
N ASP A 72 12.59 -25.43 -23.60
CA ASP A 72 12.19 -26.80 -23.28
C ASP A 72 11.54 -27.50 -24.48
N ALA A 73 10.67 -26.79 -25.19
CA ALA A 73 10.04 -27.31 -26.39
C ALA A 73 11.03 -27.50 -27.55
N GLU A 74 12.00 -26.60 -27.69
CA GLU A 74 13.11 -26.67 -28.66
C GLU A 74 13.96 -27.91 -28.41
N TYR A 75 14.38 -28.12 -27.16
CA TYR A 75 15.15 -29.29 -26.77
C TYR A 75 14.38 -30.59 -27.03
N LYS A 76 13.10 -30.67 -26.65
CA LYS A 76 12.25 -31.84 -26.92
C LYS A 76 12.10 -32.11 -28.42
N ARG A 77 11.93 -31.07 -29.22
CA ARG A 77 11.88 -31.18 -30.69
C ARG A 77 13.19 -31.77 -31.22
N ASP A 78 14.32 -31.24 -30.77
CA ASP A 78 15.64 -31.68 -31.24
C ASP A 78 15.95 -33.12 -30.80
N LEU A 79 15.50 -33.54 -29.61
CA LEU A 79 15.55 -34.95 -29.19
C LEU A 79 14.72 -35.86 -30.11
N CYS A 80 13.47 -35.50 -30.42
CA CYS A 80 12.66 -36.29 -31.35
C CYS A 80 13.31 -36.35 -32.75
N TYR A 81 13.96 -35.27 -33.17
CA TYR A 81 14.70 -35.22 -34.42
C TYR A 81 15.89 -36.19 -34.43
N VAL A 82 16.65 -36.26 -33.33
CA VAL A 82 17.73 -37.25 -33.14
C VAL A 82 17.21 -38.67 -33.32
N ASP A 83 16.09 -39.02 -32.69
CA ASP A 83 15.51 -40.36 -32.81
C ASP A 83 15.10 -40.68 -34.25
N CYS A 84 14.54 -39.69 -34.97
CA CYS A 84 14.22 -39.83 -36.40
C CYS A 84 15.48 -40.07 -37.24
N MET A 85 16.55 -39.30 -36.99
CA MET A 85 17.81 -39.44 -37.74
C MET A 85 18.48 -40.78 -37.47
N LYS A 86 18.51 -41.23 -36.21
CA LYS A 86 19.03 -42.56 -35.82
C LYS A 86 18.32 -43.69 -36.54
N TYR A 87 16.99 -43.62 -36.64
CA TYR A 87 16.20 -44.63 -37.34
C TYR A 87 16.50 -44.65 -38.84
N ARG A 88 16.57 -43.47 -39.48
CA ARG A 88 16.72 -43.36 -40.95
C ARG A 88 18.13 -43.65 -41.45
N HIS A 89 19.14 -43.15 -40.73
CA HIS A 89 20.52 -43.11 -41.22
C HIS A 89 21.46 -44.00 -40.40
N GLY A 90 20.97 -44.58 -39.30
CA GLY A 90 21.79 -45.30 -38.34
C GLY A 90 22.42 -44.37 -37.30
N ALA A 91 22.86 -44.96 -36.18
CA ALA A 91 23.40 -44.21 -35.05
C ALA A 91 24.73 -43.49 -35.37
N ASP A 92 25.53 -44.06 -36.26
CA ASP A 92 26.88 -43.57 -36.58
C ASP A 92 26.90 -42.55 -37.74
N SER A 93 25.74 -42.25 -38.33
CA SER A 93 25.66 -41.33 -39.46
C SER A 93 26.03 -39.90 -39.07
N LYS A 94 26.52 -39.13 -40.06
CA LYS A 94 26.81 -37.70 -39.90
C LYS A 94 25.56 -36.94 -39.45
N GLU A 95 24.41 -37.21 -40.07
CA GLU A 95 23.13 -36.57 -39.79
C GLU A 95 22.72 -36.78 -38.33
N THR A 96 22.88 -38.02 -37.84
CA THR A 96 22.64 -38.34 -36.44
C THR A 96 23.57 -37.60 -35.50
N GLN A 97 24.88 -37.54 -35.81
CA GLN A 97 25.85 -36.80 -34.99
C GLN A 97 25.49 -35.30 -34.92
N ILE A 98 25.16 -34.68 -36.05
CA ILE A 98 24.75 -33.27 -36.10
C ILE A 98 23.47 -33.04 -35.30
N ALA A 99 22.46 -33.90 -35.47
CA ALA A 99 21.21 -33.82 -34.71
C ALA A 99 21.48 -33.91 -33.21
N GLN A 100 22.37 -34.81 -32.78
CA GLN A 100 22.69 -35.01 -31.38
C GLN A 100 23.39 -33.79 -30.77
N HIS A 101 24.34 -33.19 -31.50
CA HIS A 101 24.99 -31.95 -31.08
C HIS A 101 24.05 -30.75 -31.08
N ARG A 102 23.06 -30.69 -31.98
CA ARG A 102 21.99 -29.67 -31.93
C ARG A 102 21.16 -29.82 -30.66
N ALA A 103 20.74 -31.04 -30.34
CA ALA A 103 19.99 -31.30 -29.10
C ALA A 103 20.81 -30.95 -27.85
N GLU A 104 22.10 -31.25 -27.83
CA GLU A 104 23.03 -30.86 -26.75
C GLU A 104 23.11 -29.33 -26.59
N LEU A 105 23.36 -28.60 -27.69
CA LEU A 105 23.43 -27.13 -27.66
C LEU A 105 22.08 -26.49 -27.31
N ALA A 106 20.97 -27.11 -27.69
CA ALA A 106 19.62 -26.66 -27.32
C ALA A 106 19.34 -26.90 -25.84
N HIS A 107 19.77 -28.03 -25.29
CA HIS A 107 19.66 -28.31 -23.85
C HIS A 107 20.37 -27.23 -23.04
N THR A 108 21.59 -26.88 -23.45
CA THR A 108 22.36 -25.83 -22.77
C THR A 108 21.94 -24.41 -23.18
N MET A 109 20.72 -24.19 -23.68
CA MET A 109 20.14 -22.85 -23.85
C MET A 109 19.38 -22.34 -22.63
N GLU A 110 18.94 -23.22 -21.73
CA GLU A 110 18.40 -22.84 -20.41
C GLU A 110 19.37 -21.93 -19.62
N PHE A 111 20.60 -21.92 -20.11
CA PHE A 111 21.81 -21.41 -19.58
C PHE A 111 22.30 -20.09 -20.20
N VAL A 112 21.74 -19.66 -21.32
CA VAL A 112 22.30 -18.55 -22.10
C VAL A 112 21.18 -17.57 -22.42
N HIS A 113 20.79 -16.71 -21.47
CA HIS A 113 19.89 -15.61 -21.80
C HIS A 113 20.67 -14.34 -22.20
N SER A 114 20.22 -13.69 -23.27
CA SER A 114 20.79 -12.44 -23.78
C SER A 114 19.71 -11.36 -23.90
N ASN A 115 19.95 -10.23 -23.24
CA ASN A 115 19.81 -8.87 -23.80
C ASN A 115 20.39 -7.79 -22.86
N SER A 116 20.74 -8.09 -21.60
CA SER A 116 21.33 -7.08 -20.71
C SER A 116 22.19 -7.61 -19.55
N SER A 117 22.27 -8.92 -19.33
CA SER A 117 23.23 -9.50 -18.37
C SER A 117 23.51 -10.98 -18.65
N PRO A 118 24.67 -11.50 -18.26
CA PRO A 118 25.02 -12.92 -18.39
C PRO A 118 24.28 -13.82 -17.39
N TYR A 119 23.14 -13.38 -16.86
CA TYR A 119 22.37 -14.09 -15.83
C TYR A 119 21.30 -14.96 -16.47
N TRP A 120 21.18 -16.15 -15.88
CA TRP A 120 20.51 -17.34 -16.39
C TRP A 120 19.01 -17.22 -16.19
N ILE A 121 18.17 -17.89 -16.99
CA ILE A 121 16.70 -17.73 -16.96
C ILE A 121 16.15 -17.84 -15.52
N LYS A 122 16.63 -18.83 -14.75
CA LYS A 122 16.26 -19.04 -13.35
C LYS A 122 16.63 -17.86 -12.44
N TRP A 123 17.88 -17.39 -12.52
CA TRP A 123 18.39 -16.30 -11.68
C TRP A 123 17.90 -14.92 -12.11
N ASP A 124 17.59 -14.74 -13.40
CA ASP A 124 17.02 -13.51 -13.93
C ASP A 124 15.60 -13.31 -13.42
N LYS A 125 14.79 -14.38 -13.30
CA LYS A 125 13.49 -14.31 -12.61
C LYS A 125 13.63 -13.82 -11.17
N LEU A 126 14.62 -14.33 -10.43
CA LEU A 126 14.87 -13.89 -9.05
C LEU A 126 15.32 -12.43 -8.99
N ASN A 127 16.19 -12.03 -9.90
CA ASN A 127 16.61 -10.64 -10.08
C ASN A 127 15.41 -9.71 -10.37
N TYR A 128 14.49 -10.10 -11.26
CA TYR A 128 13.26 -9.33 -11.51
C TYR A 128 12.28 -9.36 -10.33
N LYS A 129 12.22 -10.46 -9.58
CA LYS A 129 11.44 -10.56 -8.34
C LYS A 129 11.96 -9.57 -7.29
N ALA A 130 13.28 -9.43 -7.14
CA ALA A 130 13.88 -8.40 -6.29
C ALA A 130 13.49 -6.98 -6.73
N TRP A 131 13.60 -6.68 -8.03
CA TRP A 131 13.18 -5.39 -8.59
C TRP A 131 11.68 -5.09 -8.44
N LEU A 132 10.85 -6.12 -8.59
CA LEU A 132 9.40 -6.04 -8.37
C LEU A 132 9.11 -5.65 -6.92
N VAL A 133 9.69 -6.37 -5.96
CA VAL A 133 9.50 -6.10 -4.52
C VAL A 133 10.06 -4.73 -4.15
N TRP A 134 11.23 -4.36 -4.68
CA TRP A 134 11.80 -3.02 -4.51
C TRP A 134 10.83 -1.93 -4.96
N SER A 135 10.25 -2.08 -6.16
CA SER A 135 9.30 -1.12 -6.71
C SER A 135 8.05 -0.99 -5.84
N GLN A 136 7.54 -2.11 -5.31
CA GLN A 136 6.41 -2.11 -4.39
C GLN A 136 6.74 -1.43 -3.06
N LEU A 137 7.89 -1.74 -2.46
CA LEU A 137 8.36 -1.12 -1.21
C LEU A 137 8.53 0.40 -1.37
N ARG A 138 9.12 0.85 -2.48
CA ARG A 138 9.24 2.28 -2.82
C ARG A 138 7.87 2.95 -2.98
N ALA A 139 6.91 2.28 -3.63
CA ALA A 139 5.55 2.80 -3.81
C ALA A 139 4.81 3.00 -2.47
N GLU A 140 5.11 2.17 -1.46
CA GLU A 140 4.55 2.27 -0.11
C GLU A 140 5.39 3.13 0.85
N GLY A 141 6.50 3.72 0.38
CA GLY A 141 7.34 4.62 1.17
C GLY A 141 8.39 3.92 2.05
N TYR A 142 8.58 2.61 1.91
CA TYR A 142 9.60 1.84 2.63
C TYR A 142 11.00 1.99 2.00
N VAL A 143 11.47 3.24 1.88
CA VAL A 143 12.71 3.58 1.15
C VAL A 143 13.93 2.83 1.66
N LYS A 144 14.15 2.82 2.98
CA LYS A 144 15.32 2.15 3.57
C LYS A 144 15.34 0.64 3.30
N ILE A 145 14.21 -0.03 3.53
CA ILE A 145 14.05 -1.47 3.29
C ILE A 145 14.26 -1.79 1.81
N ALA A 146 13.74 -0.94 0.91
CA ALA A 146 13.96 -1.08 -0.52
C ALA A 146 15.46 -0.94 -0.87
N ASP A 147 16.16 0.03 -0.29
CA ASP A 147 17.59 0.22 -0.55
C ASP A 147 18.44 -0.95 -0.04
N ASP A 148 18.06 -1.55 1.09
CA ASP A 148 18.71 -2.76 1.61
C ASP A 148 18.56 -3.92 0.62
N LEU A 149 17.35 -4.16 0.10
CA LEU A 149 17.08 -5.18 -0.93
C LEU A 149 17.91 -4.99 -2.20
N ILE A 150 18.07 -3.75 -2.68
CA ILE A 150 18.86 -3.49 -3.89
C ILE A 150 20.34 -3.79 -3.66
N ARG A 151 20.88 -3.47 -2.49
CA ARG A 151 22.28 -3.80 -2.18
C ARG A 151 22.50 -5.30 -2.15
N ALA A 152 21.58 -6.06 -1.54
CA ALA A 152 21.65 -7.52 -1.57
C ALA A 152 21.57 -8.11 -2.98
N ARG A 153 20.64 -7.58 -3.79
CA ARG A 153 20.51 -7.92 -5.20
C ARG A 153 21.80 -7.59 -5.98
N GLU A 154 22.42 -6.44 -5.73
CA GLU A 154 23.67 -6.05 -6.38
C GLU A 154 24.80 -7.02 -6.01
N VAL A 155 24.95 -7.36 -4.72
CA VAL A 155 25.92 -8.38 -4.27
C VAL A 155 25.67 -9.73 -4.95
N PHE A 156 24.42 -10.17 -5.02
CA PHE A 156 24.06 -11.38 -5.76
C PHE A 156 24.49 -11.30 -7.23
N CYS A 157 24.12 -10.23 -7.93
CA CYS A 157 24.48 -10.02 -9.33
C CYS A 157 26.01 -10.01 -9.51
N ASP A 158 26.75 -9.30 -8.67
CA ASP A 158 28.20 -9.17 -8.78
C ASP A 158 28.89 -10.51 -8.55
N ARG A 159 28.50 -11.29 -7.52
CA ARG A 159 29.01 -12.65 -7.32
C ARG A 159 28.79 -13.53 -8.55
N ILE A 160 27.56 -13.53 -9.08
CA ILE A 160 27.26 -14.31 -10.29
C ILE A 160 28.09 -13.79 -11.48
N LYS A 161 28.33 -12.48 -11.60
CA LYS A 161 29.09 -11.91 -12.70
C LYS A 161 30.56 -12.29 -12.68
N GLU A 162 31.15 -12.23 -11.49
CA GLU A 162 32.59 -12.36 -11.27
C GLU A 162 33.00 -13.82 -11.21
N GLU A 163 32.21 -14.63 -10.52
CA GLU A 163 32.55 -16.04 -10.27
C GLU A 163 32.02 -16.95 -11.37
N SER A 164 30.96 -16.55 -12.08
CA SER A 164 30.49 -17.36 -13.20
C SER A 164 31.35 -17.15 -14.43
N ASN A 165 31.58 -18.24 -15.18
CA ASN A 165 32.16 -18.18 -16.50
C ASN A 165 31.11 -17.90 -17.60
N GLY A 166 29.95 -17.33 -17.25
CA GLY A 166 28.77 -17.28 -18.12
C GLY A 166 28.98 -16.56 -19.46
N LYS A 167 29.75 -15.46 -19.48
CA LYS A 167 30.11 -14.76 -20.73
C LYS A 167 30.98 -15.64 -21.64
N THR A 168 31.97 -16.31 -21.06
CA THR A 168 32.86 -17.22 -21.79
C THR A 168 32.09 -18.41 -22.33
N PHE A 169 31.23 -19.03 -21.49
CA PHE A 169 30.37 -20.13 -21.90
C PHE A 169 29.43 -19.76 -23.04
N ARG A 170 28.73 -18.62 -22.95
CA ARG A 170 27.88 -18.10 -24.04
C ARG A 170 28.65 -17.97 -25.36
N ASN A 171 29.85 -17.38 -25.29
CA ASN A 171 30.65 -17.14 -26.49
C ASN A 171 31.11 -18.47 -27.11
N ALA A 172 31.61 -19.41 -26.29
CA ALA A 172 32.02 -20.73 -26.74
C ALA A 172 30.85 -21.53 -27.34
N ARG A 173 29.67 -21.48 -26.71
CA ARG A 173 28.44 -22.08 -27.25
C ARG A 173 28.05 -21.47 -28.60
N ASN A 174 28.06 -20.15 -28.73
CA ASN A 174 27.71 -19.48 -29.99
C ASN A 174 28.72 -19.82 -31.10
N ALA A 175 30.00 -19.95 -30.77
CA ALA A 175 31.04 -20.42 -31.69
C ALA A 175 30.79 -21.87 -32.11
N ALA A 176 30.50 -22.77 -31.16
CA ALA A 176 30.15 -24.16 -31.44
C ALA A 176 28.90 -24.27 -32.33
N LEU A 177 27.84 -23.52 -32.03
CA LEU A 177 26.62 -23.49 -32.86
C LEU A 177 26.91 -23.01 -34.28
N SER A 178 27.72 -21.96 -34.43
CA SER A 178 28.13 -21.44 -35.74
C SER A 178 28.94 -22.48 -36.52
N ALA A 179 29.86 -23.16 -35.84
CA ALA A 179 30.68 -24.23 -36.42
C ALA A 179 29.84 -25.46 -36.82
N LEU A 180 28.84 -25.83 -36.00
CA LEU A 180 27.92 -26.93 -36.30
C LEU A 180 27.10 -26.64 -37.56
N ASN A 181 26.56 -25.42 -37.67
CA ASN A 181 25.82 -24.98 -38.85
C ASN A 181 26.70 -24.99 -40.12
N LYS A 182 27.99 -24.66 -39.98
CA LYS A 182 28.96 -24.77 -41.07
C LYS A 182 29.20 -26.23 -41.48
N TRP A 183 29.42 -27.12 -40.52
CA TRP A 183 29.63 -28.55 -40.77
C TRP A 183 28.43 -29.20 -41.49
N GLU A 184 27.21 -28.83 -41.08
CA GLU A 184 25.99 -29.27 -41.74
C GLU A 184 25.94 -28.84 -43.21
N ARG A 185 26.23 -27.57 -43.49
CA ARG A 185 26.12 -26.97 -44.83
C ARG A 185 27.25 -27.38 -45.78
N GLU A 186 28.48 -27.33 -45.30
CA GLU A 186 29.68 -27.43 -46.14
C GLU A 186 30.35 -28.79 -46.07
N ASN A 187 29.84 -29.69 -45.21
CA ASN A 187 30.46 -30.99 -44.94
C ASN A 187 31.91 -30.90 -44.42
N ASP A 188 32.30 -29.74 -43.88
CA ASP A 188 33.60 -29.46 -43.29
C ASP A 188 33.49 -29.45 -41.76
N ARG A 189 34.09 -30.45 -41.10
CA ARG A 189 34.05 -30.62 -39.64
C ARG A 189 35.16 -29.84 -38.92
N VAL A 190 36.14 -29.26 -39.62
CA VAL A 190 37.34 -28.66 -39.02
C VAL A 190 36.99 -27.56 -38.00
N ALA A 191 36.02 -26.70 -38.33
CA ALA A 191 35.58 -25.65 -37.42
C ALA A 191 34.91 -26.22 -36.15
N TRP A 192 34.14 -27.30 -36.30
CA TRP A 192 33.45 -27.96 -35.19
C TRP A 192 34.43 -28.66 -34.25
N ASP A 193 35.41 -29.39 -34.79
CA ASP A 193 36.42 -30.09 -33.99
C ASP A 193 37.28 -29.12 -33.16
N LYS A 194 37.42 -27.86 -33.60
CA LYS A 194 38.04 -26.80 -32.80
C LYS A 194 37.08 -26.22 -31.75
N ALA A 195 35.85 -25.92 -32.13
CA ALA A 195 34.91 -25.20 -31.25
C ALA A 195 34.31 -26.10 -30.16
N LYS A 196 34.12 -27.40 -30.42
CA LYS A 196 33.49 -28.34 -29.47
C LYS A 196 34.31 -28.50 -28.18
N PRO A 197 35.64 -28.73 -28.21
CA PRO A 197 36.45 -28.77 -26.99
C PRO A 197 36.40 -27.46 -26.18
N GLU A 198 36.38 -26.30 -26.83
CA GLU A 198 36.26 -25.00 -26.15
C GLU A 198 34.90 -24.85 -25.44
N TYR A 199 33.83 -25.27 -26.12
CA TYR A 199 32.49 -25.33 -25.55
C TYR A 199 32.42 -26.31 -24.37
N ASP A 200 32.99 -27.51 -24.49
CA ASP A 200 32.98 -28.52 -23.43
C ASP A 200 33.74 -28.07 -22.19
N ALA A 201 34.92 -27.46 -22.38
CA ALA A 201 35.69 -26.87 -21.30
C ALA A 201 34.92 -25.73 -20.60
N ALA A 202 34.21 -24.91 -21.36
CA ALA A 202 33.38 -23.85 -20.79
C ALA A 202 32.13 -24.41 -20.08
N LEU A 203 31.52 -25.47 -20.61
CA LEU A 203 30.38 -26.15 -19.97
C LEU A 203 30.81 -26.83 -18.66
N ALA A 204 31.98 -27.46 -18.61
CA ALA A 204 32.51 -28.09 -17.40
C ALA A 204 32.69 -27.06 -16.28
N LYS A 205 33.38 -25.94 -16.56
CA LYS A 205 33.53 -24.83 -15.62
C LYS A 205 32.19 -24.22 -15.18
N TRP A 206 31.22 -24.20 -16.10
CA TRP A 206 29.87 -23.76 -15.77
C TRP A 206 29.21 -24.68 -14.75
N ASN A 207 29.30 -26.00 -14.97
CA ASN A 207 28.72 -27.00 -14.09
C ASN A 207 29.36 -26.99 -12.70
N GLU A 208 30.66 -26.66 -12.60
CA GLU A 208 31.35 -26.45 -11.32
C GLU A 208 30.78 -25.25 -10.55
N PHE A 209 30.41 -24.17 -11.25
CA PHE A 209 29.85 -22.97 -10.62
C PHE A 209 28.38 -23.14 -10.18
N LYS A 210 27.61 -23.99 -10.87
CA LYS A 210 26.16 -24.12 -10.69
C LYS A 210 25.71 -24.26 -9.22
N PRO A 211 26.33 -25.11 -8.37
CA PRO A 211 25.95 -25.22 -6.96
C PRO A 211 26.11 -23.90 -6.19
N ASN A 212 27.21 -23.17 -6.40
CA ASN A 212 27.44 -21.87 -5.75
C ASN A 212 26.41 -20.83 -6.21
N GLY A 213 26.12 -20.79 -7.51
CA GLY A 213 25.11 -19.89 -8.04
C GLY A 213 23.70 -20.20 -7.50
N ASP A 214 23.37 -21.47 -7.30
CA ASP A 214 22.11 -21.88 -6.65
C ASP A 214 22.08 -21.48 -5.17
N GLN A 215 23.20 -21.61 -4.44
CA GLN A 215 23.32 -21.11 -3.07
C GLN A 215 23.10 -19.59 -2.99
N TYR A 216 23.75 -18.81 -3.87
CA TYR A 216 23.56 -17.35 -3.89
C TYR A 216 22.12 -16.95 -4.23
N ALA A 217 21.44 -17.73 -5.07
CA ALA A 217 20.04 -17.51 -5.39
C ALA A 217 19.15 -17.81 -4.17
N GLU A 218 19.44 -18.86 -3.42
CA GLU A 218 18.72 -19.16 -2.18
C GLU A 218 18.91 -18.06 -1.13
N GLU A 219 20.13 -17.56 -0.94
CA GLU A 219 20.43 -16.44 -0.05
C GLU A 219 19.57 -15.20 -0.39
N LEU A 220 19.55 -14.80 -1.67
CA LEU A 220 18.74 -13.66 -2.12
C LEU A 220 17.23 -13.94 -2.01
N GLU A 221 16.77 -15.17 -2.27
CA GLU A 221 15.36 -15.52 -2.12
C GLU A 221 14.89 -15.47 -0.67
N VAL A 222 15.71 -15.96 0.27
CA VAL A 222 15.45 -15.84 1.71
C VAL A 222 15.33 -14.38 2.09
N GLU A 223 16.25 -13.53 1.65
CA GLU A 223 16.23 -12.10 1.96
C GLU A 223 14.98 -11.40 1.39
N ILE A 224 14.61 -11.68 0.13
CA ILE A 224 13.35 -11.19 -0.45
C ILE A 224 12.16 -11.63 0.41
N CYS A 225 12.11 -12.90 0.80
CA CYS A 225 11.00 -13.44 1.59
C CYS A 225 10.91 -12.80 2.97
N GLU A 226 12.03 -12.59 3.66
CA GLU A 226 12.09 -11.93 4.97
C GLU A 226 11.61 -10.48 4.87
N LEU A 227 12.04 -9.73 3.85
CA LEU A 227 11.64 -8.34 3.66
C LEU A 227 10.15 -8.20 3.31
N VAL A 228 9.60 -9.11 2.48
CA VAL A 228 8.17 -9.16 2.20
C VAL A 228 7.36 -9.49 3.45
N LYS A 229 7.79 -10.48 4.25
CA LYS A 229 7.13 -10.81 5.52
C LYS A 229 7.12 -9.61 6.48
N ASN A 230 8.30 -9.00 6.68
CA ASN A 230 8.45 -7.88 7.58
C ASN A 230 7.63 -6.66 7.12
N SER A 231 7.63 -6.34 5.83
CA SER A 231 6.82 -5.23 5.29
C SER A 231 5.31 -5.46 5.42
N LEU A 232 4.82 -6.69 5.22
CA LEU A 232 3.41 -7.05 5.45
C LEU A 232 3.04 -6.97 6.93
N THR A 233 3.91 -7.45 7.82
CA THR A 233 3.71 -7.34 9.27
C THR A 233 3.70 -5.88 9.73
N VAL A 234 4.63 -5.06 9.23
CA VAL A 234 4.68 -3.62 9.51
C VAL A 234 3.42 -2.93 8.97
N TYR A 235 2.98 -3.26 7.76
CA TYR A 235 1.74 -2.73 7.18
C TYR A 235 0.51 -3.11 8.02
N ALA A 236 0.43 -4.35 8.49
CA ALA A 236 -0.66 -4.81 9.36
C ALA A 236 -0.66 -4.12 10.73
N ILE A 237 0.52 -3.86 11.32
CA ILE A 237 0.64 -3.10 12.56
C ILE A 237 0.25 -1.63 12.33
N LEU A 238 0.74 -1.01 11.26
CA LEU A 238 0.42 0.37 10.91
C LEU A 238 -1.07 0.58 10.62
N SER A 239 -1.72 -0.36 9.92
CA SER A 239 -3.16 -0.28 9.65
C SER A 239 -3.99 -0.42 10.93
N LYS A 240 -3.57 -1.29 11.86
CA LYS A 240 -4.17 -1.40 13.21
C LYS A 240 -3.98 -0.12 14.03
N CYS A 241 -2.78 0.46 14.03
CA CYS A 241 -2.54 1.73 14.75
C CYS A 241 -3.32 2.91 14.13
N LYS A 242 -3.45 2.94 12.79
CA LYS A 242 -4.17 4.01 12.09
C LYS A 242 -5.68 3.92 12.31
N SER A 243 -6.25 2.72 12.35
CA SER A 243 -7.66 2.51 12.70
C SER A 243 -7.95 2.83 14.16
N SER A 244 -7.07 2.48 15.10
CA SER A 244 -7.25 2.88 16.51
C SER A 244 -7.19 4.40 16.71
N ALA A 245 -6.31 5.09 15.99
CA ALA A 245 -6.21 6.55 16.07
C ALA A 245 -7.43 7.26 15.46
N LEU A 246 -7.97 6.75 14.35
CA LEU A 246 -9.20 7.26 13.75
C LEU A 246 -10.41 7.07 14.68
N ASN A 247 -10.54 5.89 15.29
CA ASN A 247 -11.62 5.63 16.25
C ASN A 247 -11.57 6.55 17.49
N ASP A 248 -10.36 6.91 17.97
CA ASP A 248 -10.20 7.85 19.07
C ASP A 248 -10.58 9.29 18.67
N LEU A 249 -10.34 9.65 17.41
CA LEU A 249 -10.73 10.95 16.86
C LEU A 249 -12.25 11.07 16.73
N ASP A 250 -12.92 10.02 16.22
CA ASP A 250 -14.39 9.98 16.11
C ASP A 250 -15.05 10.05 17.49
N ARG A 251 -14.50 9.35 18.49
CA ARG A 251 -14.98 9.43 19.87
C ARG A 251 -14.83 10.84 20.47
N LYS A 252 -13.73 11.52 20.18
CA LYS A 252 -13.52 12.91 20.59
C LYS A 252 -14.48 13.87 19.88
N SER A 253 -14.76 13.64 18.59
CA SER A 253 -15.77 14.41 17.85
C SER A 253 -17.14 14.27 18.50
N GLN A 254 -17.59 13.04 18.79
CA GLN A 254 -18.86 12.80 19.47
C GLN A 254 -18.93 13.49 20.84
N THR A 255 -17.82 13.47 21.59
CA THR A 255 -17.75 14.15 22.90
C THR A 255 -17.87 15.67 22.76
N ILE A 256 -17.35 16.26 21.67
CA ILE A 256 -17.49 17.70 21.40
C ILE A 256 -18.94 18.03 21.07
N ASP A 257 -19.60 17.21 20.25
CA ASP A 257 -21.01 17.40 19.90
C ASP A 257 -21.90 17.32 21.15
N ASP A 258 -21.72 16.30 22.00
CA ASP A 258 -22.46 16.15 23.27
C ASP A 258 -22.22 17.32 24.25
N LEU A 259 -21.03 17.94 24.22
CA LEU A 259 -20.70 19.12 25.04
C LEU A 259 -21.34 20.39 24.48
N ASN A 260 -21.43 20.53 23.16
CA ASN A 260 -22.11 21.66 22.53
C ASN A 260 -23.61 21.61 22.81
N ASP A 261 -24.25 20.44 22.70
CA ASP A 261 -25.67 20.27 23.06
C ASP A 261 -25.95 20.66 24.52
N GLN A 262 -25.04 20.30 25.44
CA GLN A 262 -25.12 20.71 26.84
C GLN A 262 -24.94 22.22 27.03
N LEU A 263 -24.07 22.84 26.25
CA LEU A 263 -23.84 24.29 26.29
C LEU A 263 -25.10 25.04 25.85
N ASP A 264 -25.71 24.62 24.73
CA ASP A 264 -26.94 25.20 24.21
C ASP A 264 -28.09 25.07 25.23
N GLN A 265 -28.22 23.90 25.86
CA GLN A 265 -29.19 23.69 26.94
C GLN A 265 -28.94 24.61 28.14
N LYS A 266 -27.68 24.90 28.47
CA LYS A 266 -27.31 25.83 29.55
C LYS A 266 -27.63 27.27 29.19
N ASP A 267 -27.41 27.68 27.95
CA ASP A 267 -27.75 29.02 27.47
C ASP A 267 -29.26 29.25 27.49
N GLU A 268 -30.07 28.25 27.12
CA GLU A 268 -31.52 28.29 27.28
C GLU A 268 -31.95 28.44 28.75
N GLN A 269 -31.31 27.70 29.67
CA GLN A 269 -31.57 27.82 31.11
C GLN A 269 -31.23 29.22 31.64
N ILE A 270 -30.11 29.80 31.21
CA ILE A 270 -29.68 31.15 31.58
C ILE A 270 -30.68 32.18 31.05
N ALA A 271 -31.10 32.06 29.78
CA ALA A 271 -32.10 32.94 29.19
C ALA A 271 -33.44 32.88 29.95
N ALA A 272 -33.89 31.68 30.30
CA ALA A 272 -35.11 31.49 31.10
C ALA A 272 -35.01 32.11 32.50
N LEU A 273 -33.87 31.93 33.19
CA LEU A 273 -33.63 32.53 34.50
C LEU A 273 -33.57 34.06 34.44
N ASN A 274 -32.92 34.63 33.42
CA ASN A 274 -32.85 36.07 33.20
C ASN A 274 -34.23 36.67 32.95
N ASN A 275 -35.06 36.02 32.13
CA ASN A 275 -36.45 36.43 31.91
C ASN A 275 -37.26 36.42 33.22
N LYS A 276 -37.12 35.37 34.03
CA LYS A 276 -37.79 35.24 35.33
C LYS A 276 -37.31 36.31 36.34
N LEU A 277 -36.01 36.61 36.35
CA LEU A 277 -35.42 37.68 37.15
C LEU A 277 -35.98 39.04 36.75
N HIS A 278 -36.06 39.30 35.44
CA HIS A 278 -36.61 40.54 34.90
C HIS A 278 -38.09 40.72 35.29
N GLN A 279 -38.89 39.67 35.15
CA GLN A 279 -40.29 39.65 35.59
C GLN A 279 -40.41 39.96 37.09
N LYS A 280 -39.61 39.31 37.94
CA LYS A 280 -39.60 39.57 39.40
C LYS A 280 -39.17 40.99 39.74
N SER A 281 -38.22 41.55 39.01
CA SER A 281 -37.79 42.94 39.17
C SER A 281 -38.94 43.91 38.86
N GLN A 282 -39.69 43.64 37.78
CA GLN A 282 -40.84 44.44 37.39
C GLN A 282 -41.97 44.37 38.43
N GLU A 283 -42.33 43.16 38.90
CA GLU A 283 -43.29 42.98 40.00
C GLU A 283 -42.88 43.76 41.27
N ASN A 284 -41.59 43.75 41.61
CA ASN A 284 -41.07 44.48 42.77
C ASN A 284 -41.17 46.00 42.58
N LYS A 285 -40.93 46.49 41.35
CA LYS A 285 -41.09 47.91 41.00
C LYS A 285 -42.56 48.34 41.11
N GLU A 286 -43.49 47.51 40.66
CA GLU A 286 -44.93 47.73 40.83
C GLU A 286 -45.33 47.75 42.31
N ASN A 287 -44.89 46.77 43.11
CA ASN A 287 -45.15 46.74 44.55
C ASN A 287 -44.61 47.99 45.27
N ARG A 288 -43.41 48.47 44.93
CA ARG A 288 -42.88 49.74 45.48
C ARG A 288 -43.75 50.94 45.12
N THR A 289 -44.32 50.93 43.91
CA THR A 289 -45.22 52.00 43.44
C THR A 289 -46.52 52.01 44.25
N TRP A 290 -47.04 50.84 44.65
CA TRP A 290 -48.22 50.73 45.51
C TRP A 290 -47.97 51.09 46.98
N ILE A 291 -46.78 50.81 47.53
CA ILE A 291 -46.44 51.11 48.93
C ILE A 291 -46.44 52.63 49.22
N GLY A 292 -45.99 53.46 48.27
CA GLY A 292 -45.92 54.91 48.44
C GLY A 292 -47.28 55.56 48.76
N PRO A 293 -48.31 55.41 47.90
CA PRO A 293 -49.65 55.88 48.16
C PRO A 293 -50.24 55.33 49.46
N LEU A 294 -50.03 54.03 49.75
CA LEU A 294 -50.55 53.40 50.96
C LEU A 294 -49.95 54.00 52.24
N MET A 295 -48.64 54.28 52.25
CA MET A 295 -47.98 55.01 53.33
C MET A 295 -48.54 56.44 53.47
N HIS A 296 -48.79 57.14 52.37
CA HIS A 296 -49.39 58.47 52.41
C HIS A 296 -50.82 58.46 52.96
N THR A 297 -51.65 57.48 52.57
CA THR A 297 -53.01 57.33 53.07
C THR A 297 -53.02 57.01 54.57
N ASN A 298 -52.16 56.09 55.02
CA ASN A 298 -52.01 55.77 56.44
C ASN A 298 -51.50 56.97 57.25
N HIS A 299 -50.53 57.73 56.72
CA HIS A 299 -50.03 58.93 57.38
C HIS A 299 -51.12 60.01 57.47
N SER A 300 -51.92 60.20 56.42
CA SER A 300 -53.06 61.13 56.41
C SER A 300 -54.14 60.72 57.42
N LEU A 301 -54.49 59.43 57.48
CA LEU A 301 -55.42 58.87 58.46
C LEU A 301 -54.92 59.06 59.90
N ASN A 302 -53.65 58.75 60.17
CA ASN A 302 -53.05 58.97 61.48
C ASN A 302 -53.06 60.44 61.89
N ASN A 303 -52.72 61.35 60.98
CA ASN A 303 -52.77 62.79 61.25
C ASN A 303 -54.20 63.27 61.52
N SER A 304 -55.20 62.73 60.79
CA SER A 304 -56.61 63.02 61.04
C SER A 304 -57.08 62.50 62.40
N LEU A 305 -56.66 61.30 62.81
CA LEU A 305 -56.97 60.73 64.12
C LEU A 305 -56.33 61.54 65.25
N CYS A 306 -55.06 61.94 65.12
CA CYS A 306 -54.42 62.82 66.09
C CYS A 306 -55.19 64.14 66.27
N LYS A 307 -55.62 64.77 65.18
CA LYS A 307 -56.46 65.99 65.25
C LYS A 307 -57.78 65.76 65.97
N GLN A 308 -58.47 64.64 65.71
CA GLN A 308 -59.72 64.33 66.42
C GLN A 308 -59.51 64.14 67.92
N VAL A 309 -58.39 63.55 68.33
CA VAL A 309 -58.03 63.41 69.74
C VAL A 309 -57.74 64.78 70.37
N GLU A 310 -56.98 65.64 69.68
CA GLU A 310 -56.70 67.01 70.13
C GLU A 310 -58.00 67.84 70.27
N GLU A 311 -58.91 67.75 69.30
CA GLU A 311 -60.22 68.42 69.34
C GLU A 311 -61.08 67.91 70.51
N PHE A 312 -61.07 66.60 70.77
CA PHE A 312 -61.79 65.99 71.89
C PHE A 312 -61.22 66.44 73.25
N ASP A 313 -59.90 66.47 73.41
CA ASP A 313 -59.24 66.98 74.62
C ASP A 313 -59.55 68.46 74.85
N THR A 314 -59.57 69.26 73.77
CA THR A 314 -59.93 70.69 73.86
C THR A 314 -61.39 70.87 74.30
N PHE A 315 -62.29 70.02 73.79
CA PHE A 315 -63.70 70.03 74.16
C PHE A 315 -63.92 69.62 75.63
N GLN A 316 -63.19 68.60 76.12
CA GLN A 316 -63.22 68.22 77.53
C GLN A 316 -62.70 69.35 78.44
N HIS A 317 -61.64 70.04 78.04
CA HIS A 317 -61.13 71.19 78.79
C HIS A 317 -62.12 72.36 78.83
N LEU A 318 -62.90 72.57 77.77
CA LEU A 318 -63.93 73.61 77.72
C LEU A 318 -65.10 73.31 78.67
N ILE A 319 -65.56 72.06 78.68
CA ILE A 319 -66.64 71.61 79.59
C ILE A 319 -66.20 71.72 81.05
N LEU A 320 -65.00 71.26 81.38
CA LEU A 320 -64.45 71.39 82.75
C LEU A 320 -64.23 72.86 83.15
N GLY A 321 -63.89 73.72 82.18
CA GLY A 321 -63.82 75.16 82.36
C GLY A 321 -65.17 75.78 82.73
N GLU A 322 -66.23 75.48 81.97
CA GLU A 322 -67.59 75.98 82.22
C GLU A 322 -68.18 75.44 83.54
N GLU A 323 -67.91 74.19 83.91
CA GLU A 323 -68.31 73.64 85.22
C GLU A 323 -67.60 74.34 86.38
N SER A 324 -66.33 74.70 86.24
CA SER A 324 -65.58 75.44 87.27
C SER A 324 -66.08 76.87 87.46
N GLN A 325 -66.56 77.51 86.37
CA GLN A 325 -67.06 78.87 86.37
C GLN A 325 -68.47 78.96 86.96
N ASN A 326 -69.33 77.99 86.65
CA ASN A 326 -70.64 77.83 87.30
C ASN A 326 -70.53 77.53 88.81
N TRP A 327 -69.47 76.83 89.24
CA TRP A 327 -69.22 76.59 90.67
C TRP A 327 -68.77 77.86 91.43
N LEU A 328 -68.07 78.78 90.76
CA LEU A 328 -67.62 80.05 91.35
C LEU A 328 -68.75 81.09 91.44
N GLU A 329 -69.67 81.14 90.46
CA GLU A 329 -70.79 82.10 90.47
C GLU A 329 -71.93 81.73 91.43
N GLY A 330 -72.00 80.47 91.90
CA GLY A 330 -72.97 80.02 92.89
C GLY A 330 -72.70 80.44 94.34
N LYS A 331 -71.59 81.15 94.65
CA LYS A 331 -71.14 81.38 96.05
C LYS A 331 -71.27 82.81 96.60
N THR A 332 -71.85 83.76 95.87
CA THR A 332 -71.96 85.16 96.36
C THR A 332 -73.38 85.67 96.60
N SER A 333 -74.38 84.78 96.70
CA SER A 333 -75.68 85.13 97.30
C SER A 333 -75.64 84.99 98.83
N SER A 334 -75.41 86.09 99.54
CA SER A 334 -75.97 86.39 100.88
C SER A 334 -75.78 87.86 101.21
#